data_AF-A0A8J8WBZ4-F1
#
_entry.id   AF-A0A8J8WBZ4-F1
#
_cell.length_a   1.000
_cell.length_b   1.000
_cell.length_c   1.000
_cell.angle_alpha   90.00
_cell.angle_beta   90.00
_cell.angle_gamma   90.00
#
_symmetry.space_group_name_H-M   'P 1'
#
loop_
_entity.id
_entity.type
_entity.pdbx_description
1 polymer ?
#
loop_
_entity_poly.entity_id
_entity_poly.type
_entity_poly.pdbx_seq_one_letter_code
_entity_poly.pdbx_strand_id
1 'polypeptide(L)'
;MTLAGTPEPRCSRRLGYDHVSSEVYDRHRLSGDMRRELVHRLTATTATATATLSYDRHLYYVNFTAEGGERPVYINVVRDPVERFISSFYYRRSRERLARISAHGHLTASPSINWLNRTVEQCVESGDPECSFSLGTSRRCCSPTSVVTRRLAGEC
;
A
#
# COMPACT_ATOMS: atom_id res chain seq x y z
N MET A 1 31.03 -22.58 10.71
CA MET A 1 30.20 -22.02 11.80
C MET A 1 29.64 -20.68 11.33
N THR A 2 28.45 -20.67 10.75
CA THR A 2 27.77 -19.44 10.35
C THR A 2 26.66 -19.24 11.36
N LEU A 3 26.81 -18.23 12.22
CA LEU A 3 25.77 -17.82 13.16
C LEU A 3 24.60 -17.26 12.34
N ALA A 4 23.62 -18.10 12.05
CA ALA A 4 22.30 -17.63 11.66
C ALA A 4 21.72 -16.91 12.89
N GLY A 5 21.93 -15.59 12.97
CA GLY A 5 21.28 -14.75 13.96
C GLY A 5 19.78 -14.98 13.87
N THR A 6 19.14 -15.24 15.00
CA THR A 6 17.68 -15.32 15.07
C THR A 6 17.12 -14.01 14.49
N PRO A 7 16.10 -14.07 13.61
CA PRO A 7 15.53 -12.86 13.02
C PRO A 7 15.03 -11.97 14.16
N GLU A 8 15.51 -10.71 14.19
CA GLU A 8 15.11 -9.78 15.24
C GLU A 8 13.57 -9.62 15.24
N PRO A 9 12.95 -9.59 16.43
CA PRO A 9 11.53 -9.33 16.52
C PRO A 9 11.21 -7.94 15.98
N ARG A 10 10.03 -7.80 15.36
CA ARG A 10 9.50 -6.51 14.89
C ARG A 10 9.58 -5.46 16.00
N CYS A 11 9.83 -4.20 15.63
CA CYS A 11 9.92 -3.08 16.58
C CYS A 11 8.66 -2.99 17.48
N SER A 12 7.47 -3.21 16.93
CA SER A 12 6.22 -3.27 17.70
C SER A 12 6.28 -4.29 18.83
N ARG A 13 6.70 -5.52 18.53
CA ARG A 13 6.85 -6.59 19.52
C ARG A 13 7.93 -6.28 20.56
N ARG A 14 9.04 -5.63 20.17
CA ARG A 14 10.07 -5.16 21.10
C ARG A 14 9.55 -4.13 22.09
N LEU A 15 8.58 -3.32 21.67
CA LEU A 15 7.94 -2.29 22.48
C LEU A 15 6.68 -2.78 23.22
N GLY A 16 6.36 -4.08 23.15
CA GLY A 16 5.18 -4.66 23.82
C GLY A 16 3.85 -4.37 23.12
N TYR A 17 3.85 -3.93 21.87
CA TYR A 17 2.64 -3.76 21.06
C TYR A 17 2.27 -5.07 20.38
N ASP A 18 0.97 -5.35 20.34
CA ASP A 18 0.43 -6.32 19.39
C ASP A 18 0.22 -5.63 18.04
N HIS A 19 0.70 -6.23 16.95
CA HIS A 19 0.72 -5.58 15.65
C HIS A 19 -0.11 -6.34 14.63
N VAL A 20 -1.12 -5.65 14.08
CA VAL A 20 -2.02 -6.19 13.08
C VAL A 20 -1.94 -5.35 11.82
N SER A 21 -1.47 -5.98 10.73
CA SER A 21 -1.54 -5.40 9.40
C SER A 21 -2.83 -5.82 8.70
N SER A 22 -3.46 -4.90 7.97
CA SER A 22 -4.64 -5.23 7.17
C SER A 22 -4.30 -6.11 5.96
N GLU A 23 -5.04 -7.19 5.76
CA GLU A 23 -5.00 -7.97 4.50
C GLU A 23 -5.51 -7.16 3.30
N VAL A 24 -6.46 -6.25 3.53
CA VAL A 24 -6.99 -5.36 2.48
C VAL A 24 -6.04 -4.19 2.29
N TYR A 25 -5.29 -4.22 1.18
CA TYR A 25 -4.28 -3.21 0.84
C TYR A 25 -4.79 -2.14 -0.14
N ASP A 26 -5.63 -2.51 -1.11
CA ASP A 26 -5.95 -1.70 -2.28
C ASP A 26 -7.11 -0.70 -2.09
N ARG A 27 -7.90 -0.87 -1.04
CA ARG A 27 -9.07 -0.04 -0.77
C ARG A 27 -8.73 1.14 0.13
N HIS A 28 -8.14 2.18 -0.46
CA HIS A 28 -7.70 3.36 0.28
C HIS A 28 -8.86 4.26 0.74
N ARG A 29 -9.90 4.41 -0.10
CA ARG A 29 -11.10 5.21 0.21
C ARG A 29 -12.22 4.28 0.67
N LEU A 30 -12.62 4.43 1.92
CA LEU A 30 -13.68 3.63 2.54
C LEU A 30 -15.04 4.34 2.40
N SER A 31 -16.11 3.57 2.14
CA SER A 31 -17.50 4.06 2.25
C SER A 31 -17.86 4.36 3.71
N GLY A 32 -19.02 4.97 3.97
CA GLY A 32 -19.50 5.21 5.34
C GLY A 32 -19.54 3.92 6.16
N ASP A 33 -20.22 2.91 5.66
CA ASP A 33 -20.37 1.63 6.38
C ASP A 33 -19.03 0.93 6.60
N MET A 34 -18.11 0.99 5.62
CA MET A 34 -16.77 0.41 5.78
C MET A 34 -15.92 1.14 6.81
N ARG A 35 -16.09 2.47 6.96
CA ARG A 35 -15.42 3.23 8.02
C ARG A 35 -15.97 2.85 9.38
N ARG A 36 -17.30 2.80 9.51
CA ARG A 36 -17.98 2.40 10.75
C ARG A 36 -17.56 1.00 11.20
N GLU A 37 -17.56 0.04 10.27
CA GLU A 37 -17.13 -1.34 10.54
C GLU A 37 -15.67 -1.41 10.99
N LEU A 38 -14.78 -0.68 10.31
CA LEU A 38 -13.36 -0.62 10.70
C LEU A 38 -13.21 -0.10 12.14
N VAL A 39 -13.89 1.00 12.47
CA VAL A 39 -13.82 1.63 13.79
C VAL A 39 -14.40 0.72 14.86
N HIS A 40 -15.56 0.13 14.62
CA HIS A 40 -16.19 -0.81 15.55
C HIS A 40 -15.29 -2.01 15.84
N ARG A 41 -14.73 -2.63 14.79
CA ARG A 41 -13.83 -3.78 14.91
C ARG A 41 -12.58 -3.44 15.72
N LEU A 42 -11.89 -2.35 15.38
CA LEU A 42 -10.66 -1.96 16.08
C LEU A 42 -10.94 -1.60 17.54
N THR A 43 -12.04 -0.91 17.82
CA THR A 43 -12.46 -0.58 19.19
C THR A 43 -12.76 -1.83 20.01
N ALA A 44 -13.46 -2.81 19.42
CA ALA A 44 -13.73 -4.10 20.06
C ALA A 44 -12.44 -4.90 20.30
N THR A 45 -11.49 -4.90 19.36
CA THR A 45 -10.19 -5.54 19.53
C THR A 45 -9.39 -4.88 20.66
N THR A 46 -9.35 -3.55 20.73
CA THR A 46 -8.63 -2.84 21.81
C THR A 46 -9.25 -3.05 23.18
N ALA A 47 -10.57 -3.24 23.26
CA ALA A 47 -11.27 -3.47 24.53
C ALA A 47 -10.98 -4.84 25.16
N THR A 48 -10.65 -5.85 24.34
CA THR A 48 -10.33 -7.22 24.81
C THR A 48 -8.83 -7.52 24.81
N ALA A 49 -8.02 -6.64 24.22
CA ALA A 49 -6.58 -6.84 24.11
C ALA A 49 -5.87 -6.68 25.47
N THR A 50 -4.91 -7.56 25.73
CA THR A 50 -4.01 -7.49 26.90
C THR A 50 -2.80 -6.58 26.68
N ALA A 51 -2.55 -6.17 25.43
CA ALA A 51 -1.46 -5.31 25.00
C ALA A 51 -1.97 -4.19 24.10
N THR A 52 -1.21 -3.10 23.99
CA THR A 52 -1.59 -1.99 23.11
C THR A 52 -1.55 -2.42 21.65
N LEU A 53 -2.64 -2.20 20.93
CA LEU A 53 -2.74 -2.52 19.51
C LEU A 53 -2.04 -1.45 18.66
N SER A 54 -1.18 -1.91 17.76
CA SER A 54 -0.68 -1.13 16.62
C SER A 54 -1.29 -1.68 15.34
N TYR A 55 -1.91 -0.82 14.54
CA TYR A 55 -2.60 -1.19 13.31
C TYR A 55 -2.05 -0.41 12.13
N ASP A 56 -1.72 -1.09 11.04
CA ASP A 56 -1.32 -0.44 9.79
C ASP A 56 -2.24 -0.85 8.63
N ARG A 57 -2.54 0.14 7.80
CA ARG A 57 -3.28 -0.03 6.56
C ARG A 57 -3.03 1.15 5.62
N HIS A 58 -2.98 0.87 4.33
CA HIS A 58 -2.97 1.87 3.28
C HIS A 58 -4.39 2.42 3.09
N LEU A 59 -4.76 3.48 3.82
CA LEU A 59 -6.04 4.18 3.66
C LEU A 59 -5.92 5.68 3.85
N TYR A 60 -6.92 6.40 3.35
CA TYR A 60 -7.08 7.81 3.70
C TYR A 60 -7.56 7.96 5.13
N TYR A 61 -7.27 9.12 5.73
CA TYR A 61 -7.67 9.43 7.08
C TYR A 61 -9.15 9.09 7.35
N VAL A 62 -9.39 8.35 8.44
CA VAL A 62 -10.72 8.01 8.94
C VAL A 62 -10.92 8.76 10.24
N ASN A 63 -12.01 9.51 10.35
CA ASN A 63 -12.34 10.18 11.60
C ASN A 63 -13.09 9.20 12.54
N PHE A 64 -12.40 8.66 13.55
CA PHE A 64 -12.98 7.68 14.48
C PHE A 64 -14.12 8.27 15.33
N THR A 65 -14.01 9.53 15.75
CA THR A 65 -15.03 10.17 16.59
C THR A 65 -16.32 10.38 15.82
N ALA A 66 -16.25 10.59 14.50
CA ALA A 66 -17.44 10.69 13.65
C ALA A 66 -18.20 9.36 13.51
N GLU A 67 -17.53 8.23 13.75
CA GLU A 67 -18.12 6.88 13.68
C GLU A 67 -18.43 6.30 15.07
N GLY A 68 -18.27 7.09 16.15
CA GLY A 68 -18.57 6.69 17.52
C GLY A 68 -17.45 5.95 18.26
N GLY A 69 -16.23 5.93 17.71
CA GLY A 69 -15.04 5.36 18.37
C GLY A 69 -14.17 6.42 19.05
N GLU A 70 -13.34 5.98 19.98
CA GLU A 70 -12.29 6.82 20.56
C GLU A 70 -11.21 7.13 19.50
N ARG A 71 -10.64 8.34 19.53
CA ARG A 71 -9.61 8.76 18.59
C ARG A 71 -8.28 8.03 18.89
N PRO A 72 -7.77 7.17 17.99
CA PRO A 72 -6.48 6.53 18.19
C PRO A 72 -5.33 7.51 17.93
N VAL A 73 -4.12 7.10 18.32
CA VAL A 73 -2.90 7.81 17.94
C VAL A 73 -2.56 7.50 16.48
N TYR A 74 -2.60 8.51 15.62
CA TYR A 74 -2.20 8.40 14.22
C TYR A 74 -0.71 8.66 14.06
N ILE A 75 -0.04 7.77 13.34
CA ILE A 75 1.33 7.97 12.87
C ILE A 75 1.33 7.77 11.36
N ASN A 76 1.97 8.68 10.64
CA ASN A 76 2.16 8.57 9.20
C ASN A 76 3.57 9.03 8.83
N VAL A 77 4.10 8.48 7.74
CA VAL A 77 5.43 8.80 7.23
C VAL A 77 5.26 9.30 5.80
N VAL A 78 5.68 10.55 5.59
CA VAL A 78 5.69 11.18 4.27
C VAL A 78 7.12 11.24 3.74
N ARG A 79 7.27 11.10 2.42
CA ARG A 79 8.53 11.19 1.69
C ARG A 79 8.38 12.26 0.61
N ASP A 80 9.51 12.80 0.15
CA ASP A 80 9.55 13.66 -1.03
C ASP A 80 8.72 13.06 -2.20
N PRO A 81 7.83 13.84 -2.84
CA PRO A 81 6.95 13.32 -3.89
C PRO A 81 7.67 12.73 -5.10
N VAL A 82 8.79 13.32 -5.52
CA VAL A 82 9.56 12.86 -6.68
C VAL A 82 10.24 11.54 -6.35
N GLU A 83 10.91 11.49 -5.21
CA GLU A 83 11.56 10.27 -4.71
C GLU A 83 10.57 9.12 -4.45
N ARG A 84 9.39 9.44 -3.91
CA ARG A 84 8.30 8.48 -3.73
C ARG A 84 7.83 7.95 -5.09
N PHE A 85 7.70 8.82 -6.08
CA PHE A 85 7.30 8.45 -7.43
C PHE A 85 8.33 7.53 -8.09
N ILE A 86 9.61 7.91 -8.10
CA ILE A 86 10.71 7.11 -8.66
C ILE A 86 10.74 5.73 -8.00
N SER A 87 10.67 5.68 -6.66
CA SER A 87 10.63 4.42 -5.92
C SER A 87 9.44 3.55 -6.31
N SER A 88 8.24 4.15 -6.44
CA SER A 88 7.05 3.43 -6.89
C SER A 88 7.18 2.93 -8.33
N PHE A 89 7.74 3.74 -9.22
CA PHE A 89 7.91 3.43 -10.64
C PHE A 89 8.74 2.15 -10.83
N TYR A 90 9.88 2.05 -10.14
CA TYR A 90 10.73 0.85 -10.18
C TYR A 90 10.18 -0.30 -9.33
N TYR A 91 9.55 -0.03 -8.18
CA TYR A 91 8.93 -1.08 -7.37
C TYR A 91 7.88 -1.86 -8.16
N ARG A 92 7.03 -1.18 -8.93
CA ARG A 92 6.02 -1.82 -9.79
C ARG A 92 6.63 -2.79 -10.80
N ARG A 93 7.85 -2.51 -11.28
CA ARG A 93 8.62 -3.27 -12.27
C ARG A 93 9.56 -4.32 -11.68
N SER A 94 9.74 -4.33 -10.36
CA SER A 94 10.63 -5.27 -9.70
C SER A 94 10.19 -6.73 -9.92
N ARG A 95 11.17 -7.60 -10.18
CA ARG A 95 10.92 -9.03 -10.41
C ARG A 95 10.33 -9.69 -9.18
N GLU A 96 10.77 -9.26 -7.99
CA GLU A 96 10.29 -9.74 -6.70
C GLU A 96 8.80 -9.47 -6.53
N ARG A 97 8.33 -8.25 -6.87
CA ARG A 97 6.92 -7.91 -6.82
C ARG A 97 6.10 -8.72 -7.82
N LEU A 98 6.58 -8.84 -9.06
CA LEU A 98 5.88 -9.59 -10.10
C LEU A 98 5.78 -11.07 -9.77
N ALA A 99 6.84 -11.66 -9.20
CA ALA A 99 6.84 -13.03 -8.70
C ALA A 99 5.79 -13.21 -7.59
N ARG A 100 5.68 -12.25 -6.64
CA ARG A 100 4.65 -12.28 -5.61
C ARG A 100 3.24 -12.24 -6.20
N ILE A 101 2.97 -11.32 -7.12
CA ILE A 101 1.64 -11.20 -7.75
C ILE A 101 1.29 -12.46 -8.55
N SER A 102 2.26 -13.02 -9.27
CA SER A 102 2.09 -14.27 -10.01
C SER A 102 1.80 -15.45 -9.08
N ALA A 103 2.48 -15.54 -7.93
CA ALA A 103 2.25 -16.61 -6.96
C ALA A 103 0.83 -16.59 -6.37
N HIS A 104 0.19 -15.42 -6.31
CA HIS A 104 -1.20 -15.26 -5.86
C HIS A 104 -2.23 -15.40 -6.98
N GLY A 105 -1.81 -15.78 -8.19
CA GLY A 105 -2.72 -15.97 -9.34
C GLY A 105 -3.36 -14.68 -9.88
N HIS A 106 -2.87 -13.51 -9.48
CA HIS A 106 -3.42 -12.22 -9.90
C HIS A 106 -2.81 -11.68 -11.19
N LEU A 107 -1.76 -12.32 -11.72
CA LEU A 107 -1.11 -11.90 -12.95
C LEU A 107 -1.83 -12.52 -14.16
N THR A 108 -2.58 -11.69 -14.90
CA THR A 108 -3.36 -12.13 -16.08
C THR A 108 -2.49 -12.25 -17.33
N ALA A 109 -1.37 -11.52 -17.39
CA ALA A 109 -0.38 -11.60 -18.46
C ALA A 109 1.00 -11.14 -17.96
N SER A 110 2.07 -11.74 -18.48
CA SER A 110 3.43 -11.27 -18.20
C SER A 110 3.65 -9.90 -18.84
N PRO A 111 4.17 -8.91 -18.10
CA PRO A 111 4.54 -7.61 -18.67
C PRO A 111 5.57 -7.74 -19.79
N SER A 112 5.55 -6.81 -20.75
CA SER A 112 6.56 -6.79 -21.81
C SER A 112 7.94 -6.44 -21.26
N ILE A 113 9.00 -6.99 -21.88
CA ILE A 113 10.38 -6.68 -21.51
C ILE A 113 10.65 -5.16 -21.64
N ASN A 114 10.08 -4.52 -22.66
CA ASN A 114 10.21 -3.08 -22.86
C ASN A 114 9.61 -2.27 -21.70
N TRP A 115 8.49 -2.71 -21.12
CA TRP A 115 7.91 -2.04 -19.96
C TRP A 115 8.75 -2.25 -18.69
N LEU A 116 9.30 -3.46 -18.50
CA LEU A 116 10.15 -3.80 -17.36
C LEU A 116 11.46 -3.01 -17.34
N ASN A 117 12.07 -2.82 -18.52
CA ASN A 117 13.35 -2.14 -18.67
C ASN A 117 13.20 -0.62 -18.88
N ARG A 118 11.98 -0.08 -18.86
CA ARG A 118 11.70 1.35 -19.02
C ARG A 118 12.32 2.15 -17.87
N THR A 119 13.01 3.25 -18.17
CA THR A 119 13.51 4.19 -17.14
C THR A 119 12.51 5.32 -16.87
N VAL A 120 12.70 6.05 -15.78
CA VAL A 120 11.85 7.21 -15.44
C VAL A 120 12.02 8.31 -16.48
N GLU A 121 13.26 8.58 -16.90
CA GLU A 121 13.60 9.62 -17.88
C GLU A 121 12.89 9.36 -19.20
N GLN A 122 12.99 8.13 -19.72
CA GLN A 122 12.32 7.72 -20.96
C GLN A 122 10.81 7.88 -20.87
N CYS A 123 10.23 7.62 -19.69
CA CYS A 123 8.80 7.73 -19.44
C CYS A 123 8.32 9.19 -19.36
N VAL A 124 9.14 10.07 -18.80
CA VAL A 124 8.87 11.51 -18.73
C VAL A 124 9.04 12.15 -20.12
N GLU A 125 10.12 11.83 -20.83
CA GLU A 125 10.43 12.36 -22.17
C GLU A 125 9.36 11.99 -23.21
N SER A 126 8.83 10.78 -23.15
CA SER A 126 7.75 10.35 -24.05
C SER A 126 6.37 10.85 -23.64
N GLY A 127 6.24 11.48 -22.47
CA GLY A 127 4.95 11.91 -21.93
C GLY A 127 4.03 10.73 -21.58
N ASP A 128 4.59 9.63 -21.11
CA ASP A 128 3.79 8.44 -20.77
C ASP A 128 2.78 8.81 -19.67
N PRO A 129 1.53 8.31 -19.73
CA PRO A 129 0.50 8.66 -18.76
C PRO A 129 0.88 8.35 -17.30
N GLU A 130 1.67 7.30 -17.03
CA GLU A 130 2.06 6.95 -15.66
C GLU A 130 3.07 7.92 -15.02
N CYS A 131 3.76 8.72 -15.84
CA CYS A 131 4.76 9.72 -15.43
C CYS A 131 4.26 11.17 -15.61
N SER A 132 3.03 11.34 -16.11
CA SER A 132 2.45 12.65 -16.43
C SER A 132 1.47 13.11 -15.35
N PHE A 133 1.80 14.23 -14.69
CA PHE A 133 1.02 14.82 -13.60
C PHE A 133 0.33 16.12 -14.05
N SER A 134 -0.94 16.03 -14.40
CA SER A 134 -1.79 17.19 -14.69
C SER A 134 -2.56 17.62 -13.44
N LEU A 135 -2.61 18.93 -13.19
CA LEU A 135 -3.38 19.50 -12.09
C LEU A 135 -4.87 19.16 -12.24
N GLY A 136 -5.52 18.81 -11.12
CA GLY A 136 -6.93 18.44 -11.10
C GLY A 136 -7.23 16.99 -11.53
N THR A 137 -6.24 16.23 -11.99
CA THR A 137 -6.44 14.82 -12.35
C THR A 137 -6.29 13.90 -11.13
N SER A 138 -7.40 13.32 -10.69
CA SER A 138 -7.41 12.27 -9.66
C SER A 138 -7.06 10.92 -10.30
N ARG A 139 -5.77 10.60 -10.44
CA ARG A 139 -5.36 9.22 -10.77
C ARG A 139 -5.55 8.33 -9.55
N ARG A 140 -6.21 7.18 -9.71
CA ARG A 140 -6.20 6.17 -8.64
C ARG A 140 -4.74 5.75 -8.48
N CYS A 141 -4.20 5.74 -7.27
CA CYS A 141 -2.90 5.09 -7.06
C CYS A 141 -3.07 3.64 -7.54
N CYS A 142 -2.28 3.23 -8.54
CA CYS A 142 -2.33 1.88 -9.11
C CYS A 142 -2.43 0.85 -7.99
N SER A 143 -3.56 0.14 -7.94
CA SER A 143 -3.75 -0.94 -6.99
C SER A 143 -2.71 -2.04 -7.27
N PRO A 144 -2.25 -2.80 -6.25
CA PRO A 144 -1.45 -3.99 -6.46
C PRO A 144 -2.02 -4.95 -7.51
N THR A 145 -3.35 -4.98 -7.67
CA THR A 145 -4.10 -5.84 -8.59
C THR A 145 -4.38 -5.23 -9.97
N SER A 146 -4.06 -3.95 -10.21
CA SER A 146 -4.28 -3.29 -11.51
C SER A 146 -3.26 -3.66 -12.59
N VAL A 147 -2.45 -4.69 -12.38
CA VAL A 147 -1.46 -5.13 -13.36
C VAL A 147 -2.21 -5.91 -14.44
N VAL A 148 -2.57 -5.18 -15.51
CA VAL A 148 -3.06 -5.69 -16.80
C VAL A 148 -4.56 -6.05 -16.82
N THR A 149 -5.44 -5.05 -16.75
CA THR A 149 -6.69 -5.12 -17.52
C THR A 149 -6.39 -4.76 -18.97
N ARG A 150 -6.74 -5.66 -19.89
CA ARG A 150 -6.57 -5.46 -21.35
C ARG A 150 -7.18 -4.11 -21.75
N ARG A 151 -6.36 -3.28 -22.40
CA ARG A 151 -6.57 -1.88 -22.81
C ARG A 151 -6.09 -0.89 -21.74
N LEU A 152 -5.09 -0.09 -22.15
CA LEU A 152 -4.49 1.05 -21.46
C LEU A 152 -3.28 0.69 -20.57
N ALA A 153 -2.17 0.39 -21.22
CA ALA A 153 -0.87 0.72 -20.66
C ALA A 153 -0.84 2.24 -20.43
N GLY A 154 -0.99 2.69 -19.19
CA GLY A 154 -0.97 4.11 -18.84
C GLY A 154 -2.09 4.60 -17.93
N GLU A 155 -3.12 3.79 -17.69
CA GLU A 155 -4.16 4.15 -16.71
C GLU A 155 -4.08 3.21 -15.51
N CYS A 156 -3.62 3.78 -14.40
CA CYS A 156 -4.37 3.56 -13.17
C CYS A 156 -5.68 4.36 -13.29
#